data_AF-A0A3D5R9F1-F1
#
_entry.id   AF-A0A3D5R9F1-F1
#
_cell.length_a   1.000
_cell.length_b   1.000
_cell.length_c   1.000
_cell.angle_alpha   90.00
_cell.angle_beta   90.00
_cell.angle_gamma   90.00
#
_symmetry.space_group_name_H-M   'P 1'
#
loop_
_entity.id
_entity.type
_entity.pdbx_description
1 polymer ?
#
loop_
_entity_poly.entity_id
_entity_poly.type
_entity_poly.pdbx_seq_one_letter_code
_entity_poly.pdbx_strand_id
1 'polypeptide(L)'
;VTVDGNDVFAVYEAVGEAVNRARKQQGPTLVECKTYRHRGHFEGDPVNYRSKEELQEWMEKDPIQRMEKYLLENDVASEDKLKEISDNINSEIEEAVKFAKESPFPDVEASVEDVYSDIVEEVK
;
A
#
# COMPACT_ATOMS: atom_id res chain seq x y z
N VAL A 1 -6.34 19.69 1.77
CA VAL A 1 -7.02 19.00 2.88
C VAL A 1 -5.98 18.16 3.58
N THR A 2 -5.91 18.19 4.90
CA THR A 2 -4.97 17.36 5.68
C THR A 2 -5.77 16.44 6.57
N VAL A 3 -5.47 15.14 6.53
CA VAL A 3 -6.17 14.10 7.29
C VAL A 3 -5.17 13.25 8.08
N ASP A 4 -5.68 12.60 9.13
CA ASP A 4 -4.99 11.47 9.75
C ASP A 4 -4.90 10.34 8.71
N GLY A 5 -3.69 10.03 8.25
CA GLY A 5 -3.44 9.00 7.26
C GLY A 5 -3.60 7.58 7.81
N ASN A 6 -3.68 7.43 9.13
CA ASN A 6 -3.92 6.15 9.80
C ASN A 6 -5.41 5.98 10.22
N ASP A 7 -6.28 6.91 9.83
CA ASP A 7 -7.73 6.78 9.94
C ASP A 7 -8.32 6.43 8.57
N VAL A 8 -8.70 5.17 8.39
CA VAL A 8 -9.24 4.66 7.12
C VAL A 8 -10.50 5.42 6.69
N PHE A 9 -11.35 5.82 7.63
CA PHE A 9 -12.58 6.54 7.33
C PHE A 9 -12.29 7.98 6.91
N ALA A 10 -11.41 8.68 7.64
CA ALA A 10 -11.04 10.05 7.30
C ALA A 10 -10.37 10.14 5.91
N VAL A 11 -9.51 9.17 5.58
CA VAL A 11 -8.91 9.05 4.25
C VAL A 11 -9.97 8.76 3.19
N TYR A 12 -10.86 7.79 3.43
CA TYR A 12 -11.94 7.43 2.49
C TYR A 12 -12.84 8.63 2.17
N GLU A 13 -13.28 9.37 3.19
CA GLU A 13 -14.14 10.53 3.03
C GLU A 13 -13.44 11.65 2.26
N ALA A 14 -12.25 12.06 2.71
CA ALA A 14 -11.52 13.17 2.08
C ALA A 14 -11.13 12.87 0.62
N VAL A 15 -10.70 11.65 0.33
CA VAL A 15 -10.37 11.24 -1.05
C VAL A 15 -11.66 11.07 -1.87
N GLY A 16 -12.73 10.52 -1.30
CA GLY A 16 -14.03 10.41 -1.96
C GLY A 16 -14.58 11.76 -2.42
N GLU A 17 -14.50 12.78 -1.56
CA GLU A 17 -14.87 14.16 -1.91
C GLU A 17 -13.98 14.75 -3.01
N ALA A 18 -12.65 14.58 -2.89
CA ALA A 18 -11.69 15.04 -3.89
C ALA A 18 -11.96 14.41 -5.28
N VAL A 19 -12.21 13.10 -5.31
CA VAL A 19 -12.56 12.37 -6.54
C VAL A 19 -13.89 12.87 -7.12
N ASN A 20 -14.91 13.05 -6.27
CA ASN A 20 -16.21 13.56 -6.71
C ASN A 20 -16.10 14.97 -7.30
N ARG A 21 -15.29 15.85 -6.70
CA ARG A 21 -15.00 17.19 -7.22
C ARG A 21 -14.33 17.13 -8.59
N ALA A 22 -13.29 16.30 -8.73
CA ALA A 22 -12.58 16.12 -9.99
C ALA A 22 -13.51 15.59 -11.10
N ARG A 23 -14.34 14.58 -10.80
CA ARG A 23 -15.32 14.01 -11.74
C ARG A 23 -16.40 15.02 -12.16
N LYS A 24 -16.76 15.95 -11.27
CA LYS A 24 -17.65 17.08 -11.58
C LYS A 24 -16.95 18.22 -12.34
N GLN A 25 -15.71 18.02 -12.79
CA GLN A 25 -14.90 19.01 -13.51
C GLN A 25 -14.64 20.29 -12.71
N GLN A 26 -14.62 20.19 -11.38
CA GLN A 26 -14.39 21.33 -10.49
C GLN A 26 -12.90 21.52 -10.15
N GLY A 27 -12.01 20.87 -10.91
CA GLY A 27 -10.57 20.93 -10.74
C GLY A 27 -10.01 19.96 -9.69
N PRO A 28 -8.68 19.93 -9.54
CA PRO A 28 -7.99 18.98 -8.67
C PRO A 28 -8.07 19.35 -7.18
N THR A 29 -7.66 18.43 -6.32
CA THR A 29 -7.49 18.65 -4.87
C THR A 29 -6.24 17.93 -4.40
N LEU A 30 -5.45 18.61 -3.56
CA LEU A 30 -4.34 18.01 -2.84
C LEU A 30 -4.83 17.53 -1.46
N VAL A 31 -4.64 16.24 -1.18
CA VAL A 31 -4.93 15.60 0.11
C VAL A 31 -3.61 15.16 0.72
N GLU A 32 -3.27 15.68 1.90
CA GLU A 32 -2.12 15.27 2.71
C GLU A 32 -2.60 14.25 3.76
N CYS A 33 -2.18 12.99 3.61
CA CYS A 33 -2.43 11.93 4.59
C CYS A 33 -1.23 11.82 5.54
N LYS A 34 -1.39 12.25 6.78
CA LYS A 34 -0.31 12.20 7.78
C LYS A 34 -0.17 10.78 8.33
N THR A 35 0.89 10.09 7.96
CA THR A 35 1.15 8.69 8.34
C THR A 35 2.63 8.48 8.68
N TYR A 36 3.02 7.24 8.98
CA TYR A 36 4.36 6.88 9.39
C TYR A 36 4.88 5.61 8.71
N ARG A 37 6.14 5.63 8.29
CA ARG A 37 6.78 4.49 7.63
C ARG A 37 7.45 3.59 8.67
N HIS A 38 6.86 2.45 8.99
CA HIS A 38 7.32 1.63 10.13
C HIS A 38 8.68 0.95 9.91
N ARG A 39 9.02 0.51 8.69
CA ARG A 39 10.30 -0.17 8.39
C ARG A 39 11.44 0.80 8.05
N GLY A 40 12.55 0.32 7.50
CA GLY A 40 13.61 1.12 6.87
C GLY A 40 13.19 1.65 5.50
N HIS A 41 13.89 2.67 4.96
CA HIS A 41 13.52 3.34 3.71
C HIS A 41 13.56 2.37 2.53
N PHE A 42 14.45 1.40 2.63
CA PHE A 42 14.61 0.25 1.74
C PHE A 42 14.99 -0.99 2.55
N GLU A 43 14.96 -2.16 1.92
CA GLU A 43 15.40 -3.40 2.55
C GLU A 43 16.92 -3.39 2.81
N GLY A 44 17.30 -3.40 4.09
CA GLY A 44 18.70 -3.28 4.53
C GLY A 44 19.07 -1.91 5.09
N ASP A 45 18.14 -0.94 5.14
CA ASP A 45 18.37 0.35 5.82
C ASP A 45 18.56 0.14 7.34
N PRO A 46 19.67 0.59 7.95
CA PRO A 46 19.94 0.43 9.38
C PRO A 46 19.10 1.35 10.29
N VAL A 47 18.40 2.35 9.76
CA VAL A 47 17.46 3.21 10.52
C VAL A 47 18.12 4.01 11.65
N ASN A 48 19.28 4.61 11.40
CA ASN A 48 20.02 5.37 12.40
C ASN A 48 19.54 6.83 12.61
N TYR A 49 18.44 7.22 11.97
CA TYR A 49 17.99 8.62 11.84
C TYR A 49 16.70 8.96 12.61
N ARG A 50 16.14 8.01 13.36
CA ARG A 50 14.95 8.23 14.21
C ARG A 50 15.06 7.47 15.52
N SER A 51 14.31 7.90 16.53
CA SER A 51 14.31 7.24 17.83
C SER A 51 13.38 6.02 17.84
N LYS A 52 13.59 5.12 18.80
CA LYS A 52 12.70 3.96 19.01
C LYS A 52 11.37 4.41 19.61
N GLU A 53 11.42 5.46 20.42
CA GLU A 53 10.28 6.07 21.08
C GLU A 53 9.31 6.67 20.05
N GLU A 54 9.82 7.41 19.07
CA GLU A 54 9.03 7.95 17.97
C GLU A 54 8.35 6.82 17.18
N LEU A 55 9.09 5.77 16.83
CA LEU A 55 8.52 4.61 16.15
C LEU A 55 7.40 3.96 16.98
N GLN A 56 7.61 3.79 18.29
CA GLN A 56 6.62 3.17 19.17
C GLN A 56 5.33 3.99 19.26
N GLU A 57 5.43 5.32 19.39
CA GLU A 57 4.27 6.23 19.39
C GLU A 57 3.43 6.12 18.11
N TRP A 58 4.08 5.83 16.97
CA TRP A 58 3.40 5.63 15.70
C TRP A 58 2.88 4.22 15.50
N MET A 59 3.56 3.20 16.05
CA MET A 59 3.07 1.82 16.08
C MET A 59 1.75 1.70 16.86
N GLU A 60 1.57 2.49 17.92
CA GLU A 60 0.29 2.56 18.67
C GLU A 60 -0.86 3.16 17.84
N LYS A 61 -0.53 3.83 16.73
CA LYS A 61 -1.50 4.43 15.79
C LYS A 61 -1.63 3.60 14.51
N ASP A 62 -1.27 2.31 14.55
CA ASP A 62 -1.35 1.44 13.38
C ASP A 62 -2.79 1.41 12.82
N PRO A 63 -3.00 1.75 11.53
CA PRO A 63 -4.34 1.78 10.93
C PRO A 63 -5.01 0.41 10.92
N ILE A 64 -4.25 -0.69 10.81
CA ILE A 64 -4.81 -2.04 10.79
C ILE A 64 -5.36 -2.39 12.17
N GLN A 65 -4.58 -2.17 13.22
CA GLN A 65 -5.04 -2.44 14.60
C GLN A 65 -6.23 -1.56 14.97
N ARG A 66 -6.21 -0.28 14.57
CA ARG A 66 -7.33 0.63 14.77
C ARG A 66 -8.60 0.15 14.07
N MET A 67 -8.47 -0.32 12.83
CA MET A 67 -9.61 -0.80 12.04
C MET A 67 -10.15 -2.14 12.56
N GLU A 68 -9.26 -3.08 12.93
CA GLU A 68 -9.63 -4.34 13.56
C GLU A 68 -10.45 -4.11 14.83
N LYS A 69 -9.97 -3.23 15.73
CA LYS A 69 -10.71 -2.86 16.92
C LYS A 69 -12.10 -2.30 16.59
N TYR A 70 -12.18 -1.38 15.63
CA TYR A 70 -13.46 -0.82 15.21
C TYR A 70 -14.43 -1.89 14.69
N LEU A 71 -13.96 -2.82 13.86
CA LEU A 71 -14.79 -3.88 13.29
C LEU A 71 -15.36 -4.81 14.36
N LEU A 72 -14.55 -5.16 15.37
CA LEU A 72 -14.97 -6.00 16.49
C LEU A 72 -15.94 -5.26 17.41
N GLU A 73 -15.63 -4.01 17.79
CA GLU A 73 -16.48 -3.21 18.70
C GLU A 73 -17.86 -2.86 18.11
N ASN A 74 -18.00 -2.92 16.79
CA ASN A 74 -19.25 -2.62 16.09
C ASN A 74 -19.92 -3.86 15.48
N ASP A 75 -19.50 -5.07 15.87
CA ASP A 75 -20.05 -6.35 15.40
C ASP A 75 -20.06 -6.49 13.86
N VAL A 76 -19.13 -5.83 13.16
CA VAL A 76 -19.02 -5.88 11.70
C VAL A 76 -18.30 -7.14 11.24
N ALA A 77 -17.33 -7.61 12.04
CA ALA A 77 -16.63 -8.86 11.83
C ALA A 77 -16.34 -9.54 13.18
N SER A 78 -16.20 -10.87 13.18
CA SER A 78 -15.69 -11.62 14.33
C SER A 78 -14.18 -11.81 14.25
N GLU A 79 -13.55 -12.12 15.38
CA GLU A 79 -12.13 -12.51 15.42
C GLU A 79 -11.83 -13.66 14.46
N ASP A 80 -12.69 -14.68 14.42
CA ASP A 80 -12.56 -15.81 13.49
C ASP A 80 -12.56 -15.34 12.03
N LYS A 81 -13.41 -14.36 11.68
CA LYS A 81 -13.47 -13.83 10.32
C LYS A 81 -12.23 -13.02 9.96
N LEU A 82 -11.72 -12.22 10.90
CA LEU A 82 -10.48 -11.47 10.68
C LEU A 82 -9.28 -12.41 10.52
N LYS A 83 -9.23 -13.47 11.32
CA LYS A 83 -8.23 -14.53 11.19
C LYS A 83 -8.33 -15.24 9.83
N GLU A 84 -9.54 -15.61 9.41
CA GLU A 84 -9.78 -16.22 8.10
C GLU A 84 -9.26 -15.34 6.96
N ILE A 85 -9.52 -14.03 7.01
CA ILE A 85 -9.01 -13.07 6.02
C ILE A 85 -7.47 -13.07 6.02
N SER A 86 -6.85 -12.99 7.19
CA SER A 86 -5.38 -13.01 7.32
C SER A 86 -4.77 -14.29 6.74
N ASP A 87 -5.34 -15.45 7.06
CA ASP A 87 -4.87 -16.76 6.58
C ASP A 87 -5.00 -16.88 5.05
N ASN A 88 -6.11 -16.39 4.48
CA ASN A 88 -6.33 -16.37 3.03
C ASN A 88 -5.30 -15.48 2.33
N ILE A 89 -5.06 -14.25 2.83
CA ILE A 89 -4.08 -13.33 2.25
C ILE A 89 -2.66 -13.90 2.36
N ASN A 90 -2.30 -14.57 3.45
CA ASN A 90 -1.00 -15.24 3.57
C ASN A 90 -0.84 -16.34 2.51
N SER A 91 -1.89 -17.12 2.25
CA SER A 91 -1.89 -18.15 1.22
C SER A 91 -1.72 -17.55 -0.18
N GLU A 92 -2.44 -16.46 -0.50
CA GLU A 92 -2.29 -15.74 -1.77
C GLU A 92 -0.86 -15.19 -1.96
N ILE A 93 -0.25 -14.65 -0.90
CA ILE A 93 1.14 -14.17 -0.93
C ILE A 93 2.11 -15.33 -1.17
N GLU A 94 1.93 -16.46 -0.49
CA GLU A 94 2.79 -17.64 -0.68
C GLU A 94 2.73 -18.16 -2.11
N GLU A 95 1.53 -18.24 -2.68
CA GLU A 95 1.32 -18.64 -4.08
C GLU A 95 1.97 -17.66 -5.05
N ALA A 96 1.79 -16.35 -4.85
CA ALA A 96 2.40 -15.32 -5.69
C ALA A 96 3.95 -15.35 -5.62
N VAL A 97 4.52 -15.55 -4.43
CA VAL A 97 5.98 -15.68 -4.24
C VAL A 97 6.49 -16.95 -4.91
N LYS A 98 5.78 -18.07 -4.79
CA LYS A 98 6.13 -19.32 -5.46
C LYS A 98 6.13 -19.13 -6.98
N PHE A 99 5.04 -18.58 -7.53
CA PHE A 99 4.94 -18.27 -8.95
C PHE A 99 6.10 -17.40 -9.44
N ALA A 100 6.43 -16.32 -8.72
CA ALA A 100 7.53 -15.43 -9.08
C ALA A 100 8.90 -16.13 -9.06
N LYS A 101 9.14 -17.03 -8.10
CA LYS A 101 10.41 -17.79 -7.99
C LYS A 101 10.55 -18.91 -9.02
N GLU A 102 9.43 -19.52 -9.41
CA GLU A 102 9.39 -20.60 -10.39
C GLU A 102 9.32 -20.08 -11.83
N SER A 103 8.97 -18.81 -12.01
CA SER A 103 8.96 -18.15 -13.31
C SER A 103 10.37 -18.12 -13.90
N PRO A 104 10.54 -18.45 -15.20
CA PRO A 104 11.83 -18.35 -15.85
C PRO A 104 12.29 -16.89 -15.90
N PHE A 105 13.61 -16.69 -15.96
CA PHE A 105 14.15 -15.38 -16.33
C PHE A 105 13.68 -15.01 -17.74
N PRO A 106 13.48 -13.71 -18.03
CA PRO A 106 13.16 -13.27 -19.38
C PRO A 106 14.33 -13.56 -20.33
N ASP A 107 14.01 -13.78 -21.60
CA ASP A 107 15.00 -13.87 -22.67
C ASP A 107 15.74 -12.53 -22.83
N VAL A 108 16.98 -12.56 -23.31
CA VAL A 108 17.81 -11.35 -23.44
C VAL A 108 17.19 -10.36 -24.43
N GLU A 109 16.49 -10.87 -25.44
CA GLU A 109 15.77 -10.10 -26.46
C GLU A 109 14.68 -9.21 -25.84
N ALA A 110 14.07 -9.64 -24.72
CA ALA A 110 13.08 -8.84 -24.00
C ALA A 110 13.66 -7.54 -23.40
N SER A 111 14.99 -7.43 -23.29
CA SER A 111 15.65 -6.22 -22.74
C SER A 111 15.51 -4.97 -23.62
N VAL A 112 15.19 -5.13 -24.91
CA VAL A 112 15.00 -4.03 -25.86
C VAL A 112 13.54 -3.82 -26.26
N GLU A 113 12.64 -4.67 -25.78
CA GLU A 113 11.20 -4.49 -25.93
C GLU A 113 10.73 -3.24 -25.17
N ASP A 114 9.64 -2.62 -25.61
CA ASP A 114 9.00 -1.43 -25.02
C ASP A 114 9.86 -0.13 -24.97
N VAL A 115 11.07 -0.13 -25.53
CA VAL A 115 11.89 1.09 -25.64
C VAL A 115 11.31 2.06 -26.68
N TYR A 116 10.85 1.53 -27.82
CA TYR A 116 10.20 2.28 -28.89
C TYR A 116 8.92 1.57 -29.33
N SER A 117 7.90 2.35 -29.71
CA SER A 117 6.68 1.81 -30.32
C SER A 117 6.93 1.51 -31.80
N ASP A 118 7.21 0.25 -32.16
CA ASP A 118 7.28 -0.33 -33.52
C ASP A 118 8.16 0.38 -34.58
N ILE A 119 8.87 1.46 -34.26
CA ILE A 119 9.88 2.05 -35.16
C ILE A 119 11.15 1.21 -35.03
N VAL A 120 11.21 0.15 -35.83
CA VAL A 120 12.44 -0.61 -36.08
C VAL A 120 13.33 0.22 -37.00
N GLU A 121 13.94 1.28 -36.47
CA GLU A 121 15.27 1.65 -36.98
C GLU A 121 16.25 0.67 -36.33
N GLU A 122 16.97 -0.10 -37.15
CA GLU A 122 17.97 -1.06 -36.71
C GLU A 122 18.80 -0.48 -35.56
N VAL A 123 18.52 -0.91 -34.33
CA VAL A 123 19.42 -0.68 -33.20
C VAL A 123 20.59 -1.63 -33.45
N LYS A 124 21.58 -1.12 -34.20
CA LYS A 124 22.88 -1.75 -34.41
C LYS A 124 23.75 -1.67 -33.17
#